data_AF-A0A9N7N160-F1
#
_entry.id   AF-A0A9N7N160-F1
#
_cell.length_a   1.000
_cell.length_b   1.000
_cell.length_c   1.000
_cell.angle_alpha   90.00
_cell.angle_beta   90.00
_cell.angle_gamma   90.00
#
_symmetry.space_group_name_H-M   'P 1'
#
loop_
_entity.id
_entity.type
_entity.pdbx_description
1 polymer ?
#
loop_
_entity_poly.entity_id
_entity_poly.type
_entity_poly.pdbx_seq_one_letter_code
_entity_poly.pdbx_strand_id
1 'polypeptide(L)' 'ECLGFFFCLEHRSVLCRKCDVSAHEGNSLRAMHQRMLLSGIEAQLHPIQVITHPSNMGSHFSALPHFSQ' A
#
# COMPACT_ATOMS: atom_id res chain seq x y z
N GLU A 1 5.68 -13.81 -19.52
CA GLU A 1 5.50 -13.36 -18.12
C GLU A 1 4.04 -12.99 -17.83
N CYS A 2 3.62 -12.87 -16.55
CA CYS A 2 2.32 -12.26 -16.22
C CYS A 2 2.52 -10.73 -16.17
N LEU A 3 1.73 -9.97 -16.94
CA LEU A 3 1.88 -8.52 -17.10
C LEU A 3 1.39 -7.69 -15.88
N GLY A 4 1.10 -8.32 -14.75
CA GLY A 4 0.61 -7.62 -13.56
C GLY A 4 0.18 -8.56 -12.43
N PHE A 5 -0.06 -7.95 -11.26
CA PHE A 5 -0.55 -8.61 -10.05
C PHE A 5 -1.88 -7.97 -9.61
N PHE A 6 -2.72 -8.74 -8.92
CA PHE A 6 -3.99 -8.28 -8.36
C PHE A 6 -3.89 -8.17 -6.85
N PHE A 7 -4.40 -7.08 -6.29
CA PHE A 7 -4.60 -6.94 -4.84
C PHE A 7 -6.06 -7.17 -4.50
N CYS A 8 -6.33 -8.09 -3.58
CA CYS A 8 -7.66 -8.32 -3.01
C CYS A 8 -7.75 -7.65 -1.65
N LEU A 9 -8.72 -6.77 -1.47
CA LEU A 9 -8.88 -5.97 -0.25
C LEU A 9 -9.28 -6.85 0.95
N GLU A 10 -10.21 -7.78 0.73
CA GLU A 10 -10.80 -8.64 1.76
C GLU A 10 -9.80 -9.69 2.24
N HIS A 11 -8.99 -10.23 1.32
CA HIS A 11 -7.91 -11.18 1.64
C HIS A 11 -6.60 -10.50 2.03
N ARG A 12 -6.47 -9.16 1.88
CA ARG A 12 -5.24 -8.39 2.11
C ARG A 12 -4.02 -9.02 1.45
N SER A 13 -4.17 -9.48 0.21
CA SER A 13 -3.15 -10.28 -0.49
C SER A 13 -2.94 -9.84 -1.93
N VAL A 14 -1.71 -10.06 -2.41
CA VAL A 14 -1.28 -9.85 -3.79
C VAL A 14 -1.19 -11.19 -4.51
N LEU A 15 -1.84 -11.32 -5.66
CA LEU A 15 -2.01 -12.57 -6.40
C LEU A 15 -1.54 -12.40 -7.84
N CYS A 16 -0.87 -13.41 -8.39
CA CYS A 16 -0.70 -13.51 -9.83
C CYS A 16 -2.05 -13.90 -10.49
N ARG A 17 -2.14 -13.81 -11.82
CA ARG A 17 -3.38 -14.15 -12.55
C ARG A 17 -3.92 -15.55 -12.22
N LYS A 18 -3.05 -16.56 -12.14
CA LYS A 18 -3.47 -17.95 -11.82
C LYS A 18 -4.05 -18.05 -10.41
N CYS A 19 -3.42 -17.38 -9.44
CA CYS A 19 -3.89 -17.36 -8.06
C CYS A 19 -5.18 -16.55 -7.90
N ASP A 20 -5.35 -15.45 -8.65
CA ASP A 20 -6.59 -14.66 -8.66
C ASP A 20 -7.79 -15.50 -9.14
N VAL A 21 -7.64 -16.18 -10.27
CA VAL A 21 -8.67 -17.08 -10.80
C VAL A 21 -9.01 -18.18 -9.79
N SER A 22 -8.01 -18.86 -9.23
CA SER A 22 -8.26 -19.92 -8.25
C SER A 22 -8.93 -19.44 -6.95
N ALA A 23 -8.71 -18.19 -6.55
CA ALA A 23 -9.25 -17.64 -5.31
C ALA A 23 -10.65 -17.04 -5.49
N HIS A 24 -10.91 -16.43 -6.65
CA HIS A 24 -12.09 -15.59 -6.86
C HIS A 24 -13.07 -16.10 -7.94
N GLU A 25 -12.66 -17.04 -8.79
CA GLU A 25 -13.55 -17.67 -9.77
C GLU A 25 -14.21 -18.92 -9.15
N GLY A 26 -15.52 -19.12 -9.41
CA GLY A 26 -16.26 -20.31 -8.95
C GLY A 26 -16.95 -20.20 -7.58
N ASN A 27 -16.71 -19.15 -6.81
CA ASN A 27 -17.48 -18.86 -5.60
C ASN A 27 -18.07 -17.46 -5.67
N SER A 28 -19.40 -17.36 -5.70
CA SER A 28 -20.12 -16.09 -5.84
C SER A 28 -19.79 -15.09 -4.73
N LEU A 29 -19.47 -15.53 -3.52
CA LEU A 29 -19.07 -14.63 -2.43
C LEU A 29 -17.67 -14.05 -2.68
N ARG A 30 -16.72 -14.87 -3.12
CA ARG A 30 -15.33 -14.45 -3.37
C ARG A 30 -15.19 -13.66 -4.66
N ALA A 31 -16.06 -13.89 -5.63
CA ALA A 31 -16.11 -13.11 -6.87
C ALA A 31 -16.48 -11.64 -6.64
N MET A 32 -17.12 -11.33 -5.50
CA MET A 32 -17.58 -9.98 -5.12
C MET A 32 -16.47 -9.18 -4.43
N HIS A 33 -15.32 -9.80 -4.13
CA HIS A 33 -14.20 -9.13 -3.50
C HIS A 33 -13.70 -7.97 -4.36
N GLN A 34 -13.37 -6.85 -3.71
CA GLN A 34 -12.77 -5.71 -4.38
C GLN A 34 -11.34 -6.08 -4.77
N ARG A 35 -11.13 -6.19 -6.08
CA ARG A 35 -9.85 -6.54 -6.69
C ARG A 35 -9.33 -5.36 -7.49
N MET A 36 -8.09 -4.96 -7.19
CA MET A 36 -7.40 -3.87 -7.86
C MET A 36 -6.20 -4.41 -8.63
N LEU A 37 -6.03 -3.99 -9.88
CA LEU A 37 -4.82 -4.28 -10.62
C LEU A 37 -3.69 -3.38 -10.09
N LEU A 38 -2.61 -3.99 -9.64
CA LEU A 38 -1.39 -3.28 -9.30
C LEU A 38 -0.64 -2.98 -10.60
N SER A 39 -0.68 -1.72 -11.02
CA SER A 39 0.21 -1.20 -12.05
C SER A 39 1.60 -1.02 -11.46
N GLY A 40 2.65 -1.41 -12.20
CA GLY A 40 4.04 -1.19 -11.80
C GLY A 40 4.48 0.27 -11.92
N ILE A 41 3.57 1.22 -11.65
CA ILE A 41 3.83 2.65 -11.75
C ILE A 41 4.37 3.12 -10.39
N GLU A 42 5.58 3.66 -10.40
CA GLU A 42 6.17 4.30 -9.22
C GLU A 42 5.73 5.77 -9.15
N ALA A 43 5.32 6.23 -7.98
CA ALA A 43 4.98 7.62 -7.72
C ALA A 43 5.80 8.14 -6.53
N GLN A 44 6.44 9.29 -6.71
CA GLN A 44 7.17 9.95 -5.64
C GLN A 44 6.18 10.66 -4.70
N LEU A 45 6.10 10.20 -3.45
CA LEU A 45 5.30 10.87 -2.42
C LEU A 45 6.11 11.98 -1.77
N HIS A 46 5.58 13.20 -1.79
CA HIS A 46 6.15 14.30 -1.02
C HIS A 46 5.59 14.26 0.40
N PRO A 47 6.45 14.39 1.44
CA PRO A 47 5.98 14.40 2.82
C PRO A 47 5.09 15.63 3.05
N ILE A 48 3.90 15.39 3.60
CA ILE A 48 3.03 16.47 4.06
C ILE A 48 3.74 17.15 5.24
N GLN A 49 4.20 18.38 5.03
CA GLN A 49 4.70 19.22 6.11
C GLN A 49 3.50 19.64 6.96
N VAL A 50 3.29 18.96 8.09
CA VAL A 50 2.35 19.44 9.10
C VAL A 50 2.97 20.70 9.68
N ILE A 51 2.42 21.87 9.34
CA ILE A 51 2.80 23.13 9.96
C ILE A 51 2.28 23.08 11.40
N THR A 52 3.10 22.55 12.31
CA THR A 52 2.90 22.73 13.74
C THR A 52 3.18 24.20 14.03
N HIS A 53 2.12 24.99 14.20
CA HIS A 53 2.27 26.30 14.81
C HIS A 53 2.94 26.08 16.18
N PRO A 54 4.09 26.75 16.47
CA PRO A 54 4.74 26.61 17.75
C PRO A 54 3.89 27.31 18.81
N SER A 55 2.96 26.58 19.42
CA SER A 55 2.62 26.87 20.80
C SER A 55 3.85 26.54 21.62
N ASN A 56 4.50 27.59 22.14
CA ASN A 56 5.67 27.55 23.00
C ASN A 56 5.50 26.54 24.15
N MET A 57 5.89 25.29 23.93
CA MET A 57 6.18 24.32 24.98
C MET A 57 7.50 23.66 24.62
N GLY A 58 8.57 24.20 25.20
CA GLY A 58 9.89 23.62 25.12
C GLY A 58 9.86 22.16 25.54
N SER A 59 10.23 21.26 24.64
CA SER A 59 10.66 19.93 24.99
C SER A 59 11.79 19.53 24.06
N HIS A 60 12.97 19.51 24.65
CA HIS A 60 14.23 19.04 24.11
C HIS A 60 14.11 17.54 23.79
N PHE A 61 13.95 17.19 22.52
CA PHE A 61 14.15 15.82 22.04
C PHE A 61 15.38 15.79 21.13
N SER A 62 16.43 15.15 21.65
CA SER A 62 17.70 14.93 20.98
C SER A 62 17.57 13.95 19.80
N ALA A 63 18.41 14.15 18.78
CA ALA A 63 18.49 13.48 17.47
C ALA A 63 18.63 11.93 17.53
N LEU A 64 18.32 11.16 16.46
CA LEU A 64 19.19 10.73 15.34
C LEU A 64 18.52 9.53 14.60
N PRO A 65 19.05 8.94 13.50
CA PRO A 65 19.89 9.48 12.42
C PRO A 65 19.29 9.24 11.01
N HIS A 66 19.86 9.93 10.02
CA HIS A 66 19.71 9.68 8.59
C HIS A 66 20.32 8.31 8.24
N PHE A 67 19.50 7.40 7.70
CA PHE A 67 19.98 6.13 7.13
C PHE A 67 20.12 6.31 5.62
N SER A 68 21.36 6.39 5.15
CA SER A 68 21.69 6.26 3.73
C SER A 68 21.89 4.77 3.45
N GLN A 69 21.03 4.20 2.62
CA GLN A 69 21.30 3.12 1.66
C GLN A 69 20.09 2.98 0.75
#